data_AF-A0A6I1R0Z0-F1
#
_entry.id   AF-A0A6I1R0Z0-F1
#
_cell.length_a   1.000
_cell.length_b   1.000
_cell.length_c   1.000
_cell.angle_alpha   90.00
_cell.angle_beta   90.00
_cell.angle_gamma   90.00
#
_symmetry.space_group_name_H-M   'P 1'
#
loop_
_entity.id
_entity.type
_entity.pdbx_description
1 polymer ?
#
loop_
_entity_poly.entity_id
_entity_poly.type
_entity_poly.pdbx_seq_one_letter_code
_entity_poly.pdbx_strand_id
1 'polypeptide(L)'
;MATACNEYEQDLVLYHYGDLHGTDRDQIATHVHGCAACASYLKELATLLPLTVKLDEPAEDFWHDYSREMRHKLAVFQEKKRWWQTVQESIRPWTIPALAATAVVALTLTLTSGKKHSTPTRMPTEDQVLMEVLPMAENLELFNNMEVLESIDLLELIGSLDSDAA
;
A
#
# COMPACT_ATOMS: atom_id res chain seq x y z
N MET A 1 -35.79 16.31 -16.78
CA MET A 1 -34.70 15.56 -16.15
C MET A 1 -34.42 14.38 -17.05
N ALA A 2 -33.26 14.35 -17.71
CA ALA A 2 -32.86 13.18 -18.49
C ALA A 2 -32.58 12.04 -17.50
N THR A 3 -33.36 10.98 -17.55
CA THR A 3 -33.13 9.81 -16.69
C THR A 3 -32.06 8.94 -17.32
N ALA A 4 -30.93 8.77 -16.63
CA ALA A 4 -29.89 7.84 -17.04
C ALA A 4 -30.41 6.39 -17.03
N CYS A 5 -29.68 5.51 -17.70
CA CYS A 5 -29.91 4.07 -17.59
C CYS A 5 -29.57 3.61 -16.17
N ASN A 6 -30.52 2.98 -15.49
CA ASN A 6 -30.37 2.52 -14.10
C ASN A 6 -29.15 1.59 -13.91
N GLU A 7 -28.90 0.72 -14.90
CA GLU A 7 -27.75 -0.20 -14.91
C GLU A 7 -26.39 0.51 -14.81
N TYR A 8 -26.27 1.75 -15.31
CA TYR A 8 -25.00 2.48 -15.37
C TYR A 8 -24.96 3.69 -14.43
N GLU A 9 -25.99 3.93 -13.62
CA GLU A 9 -26.10 5.17 -12.83
C GLU A 9 -24.92 5.33 -11.86
N GLN A 10 -24.55 4.25 -11.15
CA GLN A 10 -23.41 4.26 -10.23
C GLN A 10 -22.08 4.46 -10.96
N ASP A 11 -21.89 3.73 -12.06
CA ASP A 11 -20.67 3.80 -12.85
C ASP A 11 -20.49 5.16 -13.53
N LEU A 12 -21.58 5.85 -13.89
CA LEU A 12 -21.52 7.22 -14.41
C LEU A 12 -20.99 8.20 -13.35
N VAL A 13 -21.33 8.01 -12.08
CA VAL A 13 -20.79 8.82 -10.99
C VAL A 13 -19.29 8.54 -10.81
N LEU A 14 -18.88 7.27 -10.79
CA LEU A 14 -17.46 6.90 -10.70
C LEU A 14 -16.67 7.40 -11.92
N TYR A 15 -17.26 7.33 -13.10
CA TYR A 15 -16.69 7.87 -14.34
C TYR A 15 -16.45 9.38 -14.24
N HIS A 16 -17.38 10.13 -13.61
CA HIS A 16 -17.23 11.57 -13.42
C HIS A 16 -16.04 11.93 -12.53
N TYR A 17 -15.83 11.19 -11.44
CA TYR A 17 -14.69 11.40 -10.53
C TYR A 17 -13.36 10.82 -11.04
N GLY A 18 -13.41 10.00 -12.09
CA GLY A 18 -12.23 9.34 -12.65
C GLY A 18 -11.82 8.07 -11.89
N ASP A 19 -12.71 7.53 -11.08
CA ASP A 19 -12.51 6.35 -10.22
C ASP A 19 -12.77 5.02 -10.97
N LEU A 20 -13.11 5.08 -12.25
CA LEU A 20 -13.12 3.91 -13.13
C LEU A 20 -11.78 3.73 -13.85
N HIS A 21 -11.36 2.47 -13.98
CA HIS A 21 -10.09 2.11 -14.59
C HIS A 21 -10.27 1.05 -15.68
N GLY A 22 -9.30 1.01 -16.62
CA GLY A 22 -9.22 0.01 -17.66
C GLY A 22 -10.52 -0.18 -18.45
N THR A 23 -10.95 -1.43 -18.56
CA THR A 23 -12.09 -1.87 -19.37
C THR A 23 -13.42 -1.25 -18.96
N ASP A 24 -13.61 -0.94 -17.67
CA ASP A 24 -14.88 -0.45 -17.17
C ASP A 24 -15.06 1.02 -17.57
N ARG A 25 -13.97 1.79 -17.51
CA ARG A 25 -13.96 3.16 -18.01
C ARG A 25 -14.26 3.22 -19.51
N ASP A 26 -13.67 2.33 -20.30
CA ASP A 26 -13.87 2.28 -21.76
C ASP A 26 -15.30 1.86 -22.14
N GLN A 27 -15.89 0.92 -21.38
CA GLN A 27 -17.29 0.53 -21.55
C GLN A 27 -18.25 1.69 -21.30
N ILE A 28 -18.07 2.42 -20.19
CA ILE A 28 -18.89 3.59 -19.88
C ILE A 28 -18.67 4.70 -20.89
N ALA A 29 -17.43 4.96 -21.32
CA ALA A 29 -17.14 5.95 -22.36
C ALA A 29 -17.87 5.61 -23.68
N THR A 30 -17.85 4.34 -24.08
CA THR A 30 -18.58 3.86 -25.26
C THR A 30 -20.08 4.03 -25.09
N HIS A 31 -20.63 3.66 -23.94
CA HIS A 31 -22.06 3.81 -23.63
C HIS A 31 -22.51 5.27 -23.69
N VAL A 32 -21.75 6.18 -23.06
CA VAL A 32 -22.05 7.61 -23.05
C VAL A 32 -22.02 8.21 -24.46
N HIS A 33 -21.12 7.72 -25.33
CA HIS A 33 -21.09 8.15 -26.72
C HIS A 33 -22.32 7.68 -27.51
N GLY A 34 -22.87 6.51 -27.19
CA GLY A 34 -24.06 5.94 -27.82
C GLY A 34 -25.40 6.35 -27.19
N CYS A 35 -25.40 6.83 -25.94
CA CYS A 35 -26.61 7.10 -25.15
C CYS A 35 -26.72 8.59 -24.77
N ALA A 36 -27.59 9.32 -25.48
CA ALA A 36 -27.82 10.75 -25.24
C ALA A 36 -28.36 11.07 -23.82
N ALA A 37 -29.11 10.14 -23.22
CA ALA A 37 -29.63 10.30 -21.86
C ALA A 37 -28.50 10.29 -20.82
N CYS A 38 -27.60 9.32 -20.90
CA CYS A 38 -26.43 9.22 -20.00
C CYS A 38 -25.43 10.34 -20.23
N ALA A 39 -25.22 10.78 -21.47
CA ALA A 39 -24.41 11.96 -21.77
C ALA A 39 -25.00 13.25 -21.15
N SER A 40 -26.32 13.41 -21.22
CA SER A 40 -27.01 14.56 -20.61
C SER A 40 -26.94 14.51 -19.08
N TYR A 41 -27.13 13.33 -18.49
CA TYR A 41 -26.98 13.10 -17.05
C TYR A 41 -25.58 13.46 -16.55
N LEU A 42 -24.51 13.01 -17.22
CA LEU A 42 -23.13 13.38 -16.86
C LEU A 42 -22.88 14.88 -16.95
N LYS A 43 -23.47 15.55 -17.94
CA LYS A 43 -23.36 17.01 -18.09
C LYS A 43 -24.09 17.74 -16.95
N GLU A 44 -25.28 17.28 -16.57
CA GLU A 44 -26.01 17.80 -15.42
C GLU A 44 -25.20 17.59 -14.12
N LEU A 45 -24.67 16.39 -13.91
CA LEU A 45 -23.84 16.03 -12.76
C LEU A 45 -22.61 16.96 -12.65
N ALA A 46 -21.86 17.13 -13.76
CA ALA A 46 -20.70 18.00 -13.81
C ALA A 46 -21.01 19.49 -13.57
N THR A 47 -22.27 19.90 -13.81
CA THR A 47 -22.73 21.27 -13.56
C THR A 47 -23.16 21.48 -12.11
N LEU A 48 -23.77 20.46 -11.50
CA LEU A 48 -24.36 20.55 -10.16
C LEU A 48 -23.34 20.32 -9.05
N LEU A 49 -22.43 19.36 -9.20
CA LEU A 49 -21.48 18.99 -8.14
C LEU A 49 -20.55 20.14 -7.70
N PRO A 50 -20.02 21.00 -8.59
CA PRO A 50 -19.20 22.13 -8.14
C PRO A 50 -19.96 23.11 -7.23
N LEU A 51 -21.30 23.16 -7.31
CA LEU A 51 -22.13 24.03 -6.48
C LEU A 51 -22.27 23.51 -5.05
N THR A 52 -21.99 22.22 -4.80
CA THR A 52 -22.06 21.62 -3.45
C THR A 52 -20.73 21.73 -2.71
N VAL A 53 -19.64 22.02 -3.42
CA VAL A 53 -18.32 22.19 -2.84
C VAL A 53 -18.13 23.65 -2.44
N LYS A 54 -17.94 23.90 -1.15
CA LYS A 54 -17.43 25.19 -0.69
C LYS A 54 -15.96 25.24 -1.07
N LEU A 55 -15.64 26.07 -2.06
CA LEU A 55 -14.25 26.30 -2.46
C LEU A 55 -13.59 27.13 -1.37
N ASP A 56 -12.97 26.45 -0.39
CA ASP A 56 -12.13 27.11 0.59
C ASP A 56 -10.78 27.42 -0.07
N GLU A 57 -10.56 28.70 -0.37
CA GLU A 57 -9.28 29.18 -0.88
C GLU A 57 -8.24 29.08 0.25
N PRO A 58 -7.13 28.35 0.05
CA PRO A 58 -6.08 28.29 1.07
C PRO A 58 -5.46 29.68 1.26
N ALA A 59 -4.94 29.93 2.47
CA ALA A 59 -4.19 31.16 2.76
C ALA A 59 -2.98 31.30 1.81
N GLU A 60 -2.58 32.53 1.48
CA GLU A 60 -1.52 32.81 0.50
C GLU A 60 -0.21 32.05 0.79
N ASP A 61 0.16 31.93 2.07
CA ASP A 61 1.39 31.25 2.51
C ASP A 61 1.29 29.72 2.48
N PHE A 62 0.08 29.14 2.41
CA PHE A 62 -0.13 27.69 2.47
C PHE A 62 0.67 26.95 1.39
N TRP A 63 0.65 27.45 0.15
CA TRP A 63 1.37 26.81 -0.95
C TRP A 63 2.89 26.91 -0.79
N HIS A 64 3.38 28.02 -0.24
CA HIS A 64 4.79 28.19 0.06
C HIS A 64 5.24 27.20 1.12
N ASP A 65 4.50 27.08 2.22
CA ASP A 65 4.80 26.16 3.32
C ASP A 65 4.67 24.70 2.90
N TYR A 66 3.59 24.34 2.20
CA TYR A 66 3.40 23.01 1.64
C TYR A 66 4.53 22.60 0.71
N SER A 67 4.92 23.49 -0.22
CA SER A 67 6.00 23.18 -1.17
C SER A 67 7.35 23.01 -0.47
N ARG A 68 7.62 23.80 0.57
CA ARG A 68 8.84 23.71 1.38
C ARG A 68 8.90 22.38 2.12
N GLU A 69 7.81 22.03 2.79
CA GLU A 69 7.67 20.77 3.53
C GLU A 69 7.80 19.56 2.59
N MET A 70 7.14 19.61 1.43
CA MET A 70 7.23 18.56 0.42
C MET A 70 8.66 18.36 -0.08
N ARG A 71 9.36 19.45 -0.43
CA ARG A 71 10.77 19.38 -0.85
C ARG A 71 11.66 18.83 0.27
N HIS A 72 11.41 19.22 1.52
CA HIS A 72 12.16 18.72 2.67
C HIS A 72 11.98 17.21 2.84
N LYS A 73 10.73 16.71 2.81
CA LYS A 73 10.44 15.27 2.87
C LYS A 73 11.11 14.52 1.71
N LEU A 74 11.02 15.04 0.49
CA LEU A 74 11.67 14.43 -0.67
C LEU A 74 13.21 14.40 -0.52
N ALA A 75 13.83 15.47 -0.01
CA ALA A 75 15.26 15.51 0.23
C ALA A 75 15.69 14.45 1.24
N VAL A 76 14.95 14.30 2.35
CA VAL A 76 15.21 13.26 3.35
C VAL A 76 15.08 11.86 2.75
N PHE A 77 14.05 11.59 1.94
CA PHE A 77 13.92 10.30 1.25
C PHE A 77 15.04 10.04 0.24
N GLN A 78 15.47 11.06 -0.51
CA GLN A 78 16.56 10.94 -1.48
C GLN A 78 17.91 10.72 -0.80
N GLU A 79 18.20 11.44 0.28
CA GLU A 79 19.38 11.18 1.12
C GLU A 79 19.32 9.77 1.69
N LYS A 80 18.14 9.33 2.16
CA LYS A 80 17.91 7.96 2.63
C LYS A 80 18.25 6.93 1.54
N LYS A 81 17.78 7.15 0.31
CA LYS A 81 18.07 6.26 -0.82
C LYS A 81 19.56 6.26 -1.18
N ARG A 82 20.22 7.42 -1.14
CA ARG A 82 21.64 7.57 -1.47
C ARG A 82 22.56 6.88 -0.45
N TRP A 83 22.32 6.99 0.86
CA TRP A 83 23.17 6.26 1.83
C TRP A 83 22.98 4.74 1.70
N TRP A 84 21.75 4.25 1.49
CA TRP A 84 21.51 2.83 1.23
C TRP A 84 22.24 2.34 -0.02
N GLN A 85 22.24 3.14 -1.10
CA GLN A 85 22.99 2.83 -2.32
C GLN A 85 24.51 2.80 -2.08
N THR A 86 25.08 3.77 -1.36
CA THR A 86 26.52 3.79 -1.02
C THR A 86 26.93 2.61 -0.13
N VAL A 87 26.09 2.25 0.84
CA VAL A 87 26.29 1.07 1.70
C VAL A 87 26.22 -0.20 0.86
N GLN A 88 25.22 -0.33 -0.01
CA GLN A 88 25.06 -1.49 -0.88
C GLN A 88 26.25 -1.64 -1.85
N GLU A 89 26.71 -0.54 -2.48
CA GLU A 89 27.88 -0.54 -3.35
C GLU A 89 29.17 -0.93 -2.61
N SER A 90 29.34 -0.48 -1.36
CA SER A 90 30.49 -0.88 -0.53
C SER A 90 30.45 -2.36 -0.12
N ILE A 91 29.25 -2.93 0.03
CA ILE A 91 29.06 -4.33 0.43
C ILE A 91 29.06 -5.28 -0.79
N ARG A 92 28.73 -4.80 -2.00
CA ARG A 92 28.40 -5.66 -3.16
C ARG A 92 29.54 -6.44 -3.83
N PRO A 93 30.79 -5.95 -3.98
CA PRO A 93 31.71 -6.69 -4.85
C PRO A 93 32.35 -7.93 -4.21
N TRP A 94 32.39 -8.08 -2.88
CA TRP A 94 33.20 -9.18 -2.27
C TRP A 94 32.57 -9.99 -1.14
N THR A 95 31.43 -9.60 -0.56
CA THR A 95 30.89 -10.27 0.63
C THR A 95 29.80 -11.34 0.34
N ILE A 96 29.21 -11.33 -0.85
CA ILE A 96 28.09 -12.22 -1.19
C ILE A 96 28.48 -13.70 -1.28
N PRO A 97 29.63 -14.12 -1.88
CA PRO A 97 29.94 -15.54 -2.00
C PRO A 97 30.31 -16.20 -0.66
N ALA A 98 31.00 -15.46 0.22
CA ALA A 98 31.50 -16.00 1.48
C ALA A 98 30.43 -16.10 2.57
N LEU A 99 29.56 -15.07 2.70
CA LEU A 99 28.51 -15.07 3.72
C LEU A 99 27.41 -16.11 3.43
N ALA A 100 27.00 -16.25 2.17
CA ALA A 100 26.03 -17.27 1.77
C ALA A 100 26.53 -18.69 2.08
N ALA A 101 27.80 -18.99 1.80
CA ALA A 101 28.42 -20.27 2.13
C ALA A 101 28.45 -20.51 3.65
N THR A 102 28.81 -19.51 4.45
CA THR A 102 28.81 -19.65 5.92
C THR A 102 27.42 -19.85 6.51
N ALA A 103 26.39 -19.16 5.98
CA ALA A 103 25.02 -19.33 6.46
C ALA A 103 24.47 -20.72 6.15
N VAL A 104 24.74 -21.26 4.94
CA VAL A 104 24.36 -22.63 4.56
C VAL A 104 25.11 -23.66 5.42
N VAL A 105 26.40 -23.47 5.69
CA VAL A 105 27.18 -24.35 6.57
C VAL A 105 26.66 -24.29 8.00
N ALA A 106 26.34 -23.10 8.53
CA ALA A 106 25.78 -22.95 9.88
C ALA A 106 24.37 -23.57 10.00
N LEU A 107 23.50 -23.36 9.01
CA LEU A 107 22.16 -23.97 8.95
C LEU A 107 22.24 -25.49 8.83
N THR A 108 23.14 -26.03 8.01
CA THR A 108 23.35 -27.48 7.92
C THR A 108 23.94 -28.05 9.20
N LEU A 109 24.91 -27.39 9.84
CA LEU A 109 25.45 -27.84 11.13
C LEU A 109 24.39 -27.82 12.24
N THR A 110 23.56 -26.79 12.33
CA THR A 110 22.50 -26.69 13.35
C THR A 110 21.38 -27.70 13.11
N LEU A 111 20.93 -27.89 11.85
CA LEU A 111 19.89 -28.87 11.51
C LEU A 111 20.38 -30.32 11.62
N THR A 112 21.66 -30.59 11.35
CA THR A 112 22.23 -31.94 11.45
C THR A 112 22.64 -32.30 12.88
N SER A 113 23.07 -31.31 13.69
CA SER A 113 23.45 -31.54 15.10
C SER A 113 22.24 -31.55 16.06
N GLY A 114 21.07 -31.07 15.63
CA GLY A 114 19.84 -31.07 16.43
C GLY A 114 19.21 -32.45 16.73
N LYS A 115 19.84 -33.56 16.29
CA LYS A 115 19.28 -34.92 16.41
C LYS A 115 19.96 -35.82 17.46
N LYS A 116 20.63 -35.23 18.45
CA LYS A 116 21.01 -35.93 19.69
C LYS A 116 20.88 -34.97 20.85
N HIS A 117 19.85 -35.20 21.68
CA HIS A 117 19.70 -34.94 23.12
C HIS A 117 18.22 -34.66 23.41
N SER A 118 17.40 -35.70 23.22
CA SER A 118 16.13 -35.80 23.93
C SER A 118 16.41 -36.25 25.35
N THR A 119 16.25 -35.35 26.32
CA THR A 119 15.89 -35.75 27.68
C THR A 119 14.93 -34.70 28.25
N PRO A 120 13.71 -35.07 28.66
CA PRO A 120 12.73 -34.14 29.21
C PRO A 120 13.00 -33.95 30.69
N THR A 121 12.96 -32.73 31.23
CA THR A 121 12.62 -32.49 32.66
C THR A 121 12.39 -31.02 32.95
N ARG A 122 11.20 -30.77 33.52
CA ARG A 122 10.74 -29.67 34.38
C ARG A 122 10.55 -28.27 33.80
N MET A 123 9.27 -27.91 33.67
CA MET A 123 8.77 -26.60 34.07
C MET A 123 9.04 -26.33 35.56
N PRO A 124 9.17 -25.06 35.93
CA PRO A 124 8.37 -24.52 37.01
C PRO A 124 7.57 -23.30 36.56
N THR A 125 6.28 -23.35 36.88
CA THR A 125 5.34 -22.25 37.00
C THR A 125 5.77 -21.30 38.11
N GLU A 126 5.96 -20.03 37.78
CA GLU A 126 5.82 -18.85 38.67
C GLU A 126 5.27 -17.74 37.75
N ASP A 127 3.96 -17.66 37.52
CA ASP A 127 2.94 -17.05 38.38
C ASP A 127 3.30 -15.62 38.85
N GLN A 128 2.42 -14.69 38.46
CA GLN A 128 1.99 -13.54 39.29
C GLN A 128 2.83 -12.25 39.28
N VAL A 129 3.06 -11.61 38.12
CA VAL A 129 3.06 -10.14 38.03
C VAL A 129 2.54 -9.69 36.65
N LEU A 130 1.28 -10.01 36.35
CA LEU A 130 0.57 -9.39 35.23
C LEU A 130 -0.83 -8.98 35.68
N MET A 131 -0.88 -8.17 36.73
CA MET A 131 -2.07 -7.44 37.13
C MET A 131 -1.74 -5.96 37.00
N GLU A 132 -2.59 -5.24 36.25
CA GLU A 132 -2.55 -3.81 35.93
C GLU A 132 -1.42 -3.46 34.94
N VAL A 133 -1.68 -3.12 33.68
CA VAL A 133 -2.65 -2.15 33.15
C VAL A 133 -2.95 -2.50 31.69
N LEU A 134 -4.19 -2.84 31.38
CA LEU A 134 -4.76 -2.64 30.04
C LEU A 134 -6.05 -1.85 30.22
N PRO A 135 -6.10 -0.63 29.66
CA PRO A 135 -7.12 -0.40 28.65
C PRO A 135 -6.56 0.46 27.51
N MET A 136 -5.97 -0.16 26.48
CA MET A 136 -5.77 0.49 25.15
C MET A 136 -5.95 -0.49 23.98
N ALA A 137 -6.68 -1.60 24.17
CA ALA A 137 -6.82 -2.63 23.14
C ALA A 137 -7.90 -2.34 22.07
N GLU A 138 -8.77 -1.35 22.27
CA GLU A 138 -9.90 -1.11 21.35
C GLU A 138 -9.52 -0.26 20.11
N ASN A 139 -8.33 0.34 20.07
CA ASN A 139 -7.85 1.13 18.93
C ASN A 139 -6.76 0.45 18.09
N LEU A 140 -6.35 -0.79 18.41
CA LEU A 140 -5.32 -1.51 17.67
C LEU A 140 -5.84 -2.20 16.39
N GLU A 141 -7.14 -2.48 16.30
CA GLU A 141 -7.74 -3.09 15.10
C GLU A 141 -7.81 -2.11 13.91
N LEU A 142 -7.83 -0.79 14.18
CA LEU A 142 -7.84 0.23 13.12
C LEU A 142 -6.46 0.37 12.45
N PHE A 143 -5.37 0.20 13.20
CA PHE A 143 -4.02 0.23 12.66
C PHE A 143 -3.68 -1.03 11.85
N ASN A 144 -4.30 -2.16 12.18
CA ASN A 144 -4.12 -3.43 11.48
C ASN A 144 -4.60 -3.37 10.01
N ASN A 145 -5.51 -2.44 9.68
CA ASN A 145 -5.99 -2.23 8.32
C ASN A 145 -5.14 -1.27 7.47
N MET A 146 -4.16 -0.56 8.05
CA MET A 146 -3.22 0.29 7.29
C MET A 146 -1.93 -0.44 6.90
N GLU A 147 -1.56 -1.52 7.59
CA GLU A 147 -0.37 -2.33 7.28
C GLU A 147 -0.54 -3.14 5.97
N VAL A 148 -1.78 -3.32 5.51
CA VAL A 148 -2.10 -4.03 4.25
C VAL A 148 -1.63 -3.24 3.01
N LEU A 149 -1.54 -1.90 3.09
CA LEU A 149 -1.09 -1.07 1.97
C LEU A 149 0.43 -1.13 1.72
N GLU A 150 1.21 -1.67 2.65
CA GLU A 150 2.66 -1.88 2.46
C GLU A 150 2.94 -3.17 1.65
N SER A 151 1.94 -4.02 1.42
CA SER A 151 2.09 -5.28 0.69
C SER A 151 1.79 -5.22 -0.81
N ILE A 152 1.50 -4.04 -1.37
CA ILE A 152 1.22 -3.86 -2.81
C ILE A 152 2.46 -4.21 -3.66
N ASP A 153 3.67 -3.84 -3.20
CA ASP A 153 4.93 -4.24 -3.84
C ASP A 153 5.16 -5.77 -3.79
N LEU A 154 4.58 -6.46 -2.81
CA LEU A 154 4.69 -7.90 -2.62
C LEU A 154 3.77 -8.68 -3.58
N LEU A 155 2.65 -8.07 -3.99
CA LEU A 155 1.74 -8.62 -5.01
C LEU A 155 2.31 -8.48 -6.43
N GLU A 156 3.06 -7.40 -6.71
CA GLU A 156 3.77 -7.23 -7.98
C GLU A 156 4.89 -8.27 -8.15
N LEU A 157 5.60 -8.61 -7.07
CA LEU A 157 6.60 -9.66 -7.07
C LEU A 157 6.00 -11.05 -7.38
N ILE A 158 4.83 -11.37 -6.82
CA ILE A 158 4.14 -12.65 -7.08
C ILE A 158 3.59 -12.72 -8.51
N GLY A 159 3.08 -11.60 -9.05
CA GLY A 159 2.64 -11.52 -10.45
C GLY A 159 3.77 -11.74 -11.46
N SER A 160 5.00 -11.31 -11.14
CA SER A 160 6.18 -11.54 -11.99
C SER A 160 6.72 -12.97 -11.93
N LEU A 161 6.49 -13.71 -10.84
CA LEU A 161 6.91 -15.10 -10.70
C LEU A 161 6.00 -16.07 -11.47
N ASP A 162 4.73 -15.70 -11.67
CA ASP A 162 3.77 -16.50 -12.44
C ASP A 162 3.92 -16.26 -13.96
N SER A 163 4.53 -15.14 -14.38
CA SER A 163 4.75 -14.84 -15.80
C SER A 163 5.95 -15.56 -16.43
N ASP A 164 6.84 -16.16 -15.62
CA ASP A 164 8.01 -16.91 -16.09
C ASP A 164 7.77 -18.44 -16.12
N ALA A 165 6.54 -18.89 -15.85
CA ALA A 165 6.14 -20.30 -15.89
C ALA A 165 5.16 -20.63 -17.03
N ALA A 166 5.22 -19.90 -18.15
CA ALA A 166 4.46 -20.19 -19.38
C ALA A 166 5.38 -20.42 -20.59
#